data_AF-A0A1H6F4T6-F1
#
_entry.id   AF-A0A1H6F4T6-F1
#
_cell.length_a   1.000
_cell.length_b   1.000
_cell.length_c   1.000
_cell.angle_alpha   90.00
_cell.angle_beta   90.00
_cell.angle_gamma   90.00
#
_symmetry.space_group_name_H-M   'P 1'
#
loop_
_entity.id
_entity.type
_entity.pdbx_description
1 polymer ?
#
loop_
_entity_poly.entity_id
_entity_poly.type
_entity_poly.pdbx_seq_one_letter_code
_entity_poly.pdbx_strand_id
1 'polypeptide(L)'
;MDPYTDTDTAVICAPPGHVLSPAVIDEVLSRIGQATDAVAAQHAEALQADRDQAEELERLERRRDPVMIALDPSLSLCGVRRLLAEEVEQQLARMMLEFAAWWSDVAACAVITILTGTPLTLARVAAVSPRQEIPVGALDGIAVVPESERQLAELALFMDTDRPPGITAVGGQEFAQRLGLEPRYLDNGEVVLHNGDWPEARRRRMWGEAWLSHNTPLLPPWCVMARAMAVASVPEPSVTAILQATHAVDLALAASIHSRLLMEAAIEMDGAGQEQQAAQTEAQGIAWMKIGDEIPAVLIAYARTLTTHLPAVRRACAPAS
;
A
#
# COMPACT_ATOMS: atom_id res chain seq x y z
N MET A 1 -16.68 16.63 -22.27
CA MET A 1 -15.30 16.83 -21.78
C MET A 1 -15.05 15.68 -20.84
N ASP A 2 -14.20 14.76 -21.26
CA ASP A 2 -13.91 13.53 -20.53
C ASP A 2 -12.84 13.85 -19.46
N PRO A 3 -13.18 13.83 -18.15
CA PRO A 3 -12.25 14.24 -17.09
C PRO A 3 -11.05 13.30 -16.90
N TYR A 4 -10.92 12.25 -17.73
CA TYR A 4 -9.91 11.20 -17.59
C TYR A 4 -8.73 11.29 -18.57
N THR A 5 -8.61 12.37 -19.36
CA THR A 5 -7.69 12.36 -20.52
C THR A 5 -6.27 12.88 -20.30
N ASP A 6 -5.93 13.56 -19.19
CA ASP A 6 -4.59 14.17 -19.04
C ASP A 6 -3.80 13.80 -17.78
N THR A 7 -4.42 13.18 -16.76
CA THR A 7 -3.72 12.78 -15.51
C THR A 7 -3.40 11.29 -15.41
N ASP A 8 -4.05 10.43 -16.20
CA ASP A 8 -3.96 8.97 -16.06
C ASP A 8 -2.66 8.35 -16.62
N THR A 9 -1.85 9.11 -17.36
CA THR A 9 -0.60 8.61 -17.95
C THR A 9 0.66 9.02 -17.17
N ALA A 10 0.54 9.95 -16.21
CA ALA A 10 1.68 10.41 -15.40
C ALA A 10 2.20 9.35 -14.40
N VAL A 11 1.41 8.30 -14.14
CA VAL A 11 1.71 7.26 -13.13
C VAL A 11 2.82 6.29 -13.58
N ILE A 12 3.19 6.28 -14.86
CA ILE A 12 4.05 5.24 -15.44
C ILE A 12 5.13 5.85 -16.33
N CYS A 13 5.69 7.00 -15.94
CA CYS A 13 6.90 7.47 -16.59
C CYS A 13 8.09 6.65 -16.08
N ALA A 14 8.86 6.07 -17.01
CA ALA A 14 10.13 5.41 -16.71
C ALA A 14 11.11 6.45 -16.16
N PRO A 15 11.48 6.41 -14.87
CA PRO A 15 12.49 7.31 -14.36
C PRO A 15 13.81 7.03 -15.10
N PRO A 16 14.62 8.05 -15.47
CA PRO A 16 15.91 7.82 -16.11
C PRO A 16 16.77 6.87 -15.28
N GLY A 17 17.41 5.90 -15.92
CA GLY A 17 18.20 4.88 -15.21
C GLY A 17 18.44 3.61 -16.04
N HIS A 18 18.95 2.56 -15.37
CA HIS A 18 19.21 1.28 -16.00
C HIS A 18 17.90 0.58 -16.39
N VAL A 19 17.64 0.48 -17.70
CA VAL A 19 16.48 -0.22 -18.27
C VAL A 19 16.67 -1.72 -18.06
N LEU A 20 15.63 -2.37 -17.52
CA LEU A 20 15.64 -3.80 -17.27
C LEU A 20 15.31 -4.57 -18.55
N SER A 21 16.07 -5.64 -18.82
CA SER A 21 15.73 -6.56 -19.89
C SER A 21 14.53 -7.45 -19.48
N PRO A 22 13.79 -8.03 -20.44
CA PRO A 22 12.65 -8.90 -20.13
C PRO A 22 13.01 -10.07 -19.19
N ALA A 23 14.18 -10.67 -19.36
CA ALA A 23 14.66 -11.75 -18.50
C ALA A 23 14.93 -11.28 -17.06
N VAL A 24 15.47 -10.06 -16.90
CA VAL A 24 15.68 -9.48 -15.57
C VAL A 24 14.34 -9.13 -14.90
N ILE A 25 13.36 -8.66 -15.67
CA ILE A 25 12.00 -8.41 -15.17
C ILE A 25 11.37 -9.71 -14.64
N ASP A 26 11.47 -10.81 -15.38
CA ASP A 26 10.94 -12.11 -14.94
C ASP A 26 11.60 -12.61 -13.65
N GLU A 27 12.93 -12.49 -13.56
CA GLU A 27 13.68 -12.89 -12.37
C GLU A 27 13.28 -12.05 -11.16
N VAL A 28 13.16 -10.72 -11.33
CA VAL A 28 12.72 -9.81 -10.27
C VAL A 28 11.31 -10.17 -9.79
N LEU A 29 10.36 -10.33 -10.72
CA LEU A 29 8.97 -10.71 -10.37
C LEU A 29 8.92 -12.06 -9.65
N SER A 30 9.73 -13.03 -10.08
CA SER A 30 9.83 -14.32 -9.43
C SER A 30 10.36 -14.21 -7.99
N ARG A 31 11.43 -13.44 -7.77
CA ARG A 31 12.02 -13.24 -6.43
C ARG A 31 11.10 -12.48 -5.51
N ILE A 32 10.43 -11.43 -5.99
CA ILE A 32 9.44 -10.70 -5.20
C ILE A 32 8.30 -11.65 -4.84
N GLY A 33 7.77 -12.42 -5.80
CA GLY A 33 6.71 -13.40 -5.52
C GLY A 33 7.10 -14.42 -4.46
N GLN A 34 8.31 -14.99 -4.53
CA GLN A 34 8.82 -15.92 -3.53
C GLN A 34 8.93 -15.27 -2.13
N ALA A 35 9.44 -14.04 -2.05
CA ALA A 35 9.54 -13.32 -0.79
C ALA A 35 8.16 -12.99 -0.21
N THR A 36 7.21 -12.54 -1.05
CA THR A 36 5.84 -12.26 -0.65
C THR A 36 5.14 -13.52 -0.13
N ASP A 37 5.28 -14.65 -0.83
CA ASP A 37 4.72 -15.94 -0.41
C ASP A 37 5.33 -16.42 0.92
N ALA A 38 6.63 -16.21 1.12
CA ALA A 38 7.29 -16.54 2.39
C ALA A 38 6.77 -15.68 3.56
N VAL A 39 6.59 -14.37 3.35
CA VAL A 39 6.02 -13.48 4.37
C VAL A 39 4.56 -13.82 4.66
N ALA A 40 3.76 -14.14 3.64
CA ALA A 40 2.38 -14.57 3.81
C ALA A 40 2.26 -15.89 4.60
N ALA A 41 3.18 -16.85 4.36
CA ALA A 41 3.24 -18.07 5.14
C ALA A 41 3.60 -17.79 6.61
N GLN A 42 4.60 -16.94 6.87
CA GLN A 42 4.97 -16.53 8.22
C GLN A 42 3.82 -15.80 8.94
N HIS A 43 3.08 -14.95 8.24
CA HIS A 43 1.89 -14.28 8.78
C HIS A 43 0.82 -15.29 9.18
N ALA A 44 0.53 -16.28 8.34
CA ALA A 44 -0.42 -17.34 8.65
C ALA A 44 0.00 -18.17 9.89
N GLU A 45 1.29 -18.46 10.02
CA GLU A 45 1.85 -19.13 11.20
C GLU A 45 1.73 -18.27 12.47
N ALA A 46 2.03 -16.97 12.38
CA ALA A 46 1.91 -16.03 13.50
C ALA A 46 0.46 -15.85 13.95
N LEU A 47 -0.48 -15.76 13.01
CA LEU A 47 -1.91 -15.70 13.30
C LEU A 47 -2.41 -16.95 14.03
N GLN A 48 -1.91 -18.13 13.64
CA GLN A 48 -2.23 -19.36 14.37
C GLN A 48 -1.61 -19.36 15.78
N ALA A 49 -0.37 -18.91 15.91
CA ALA A 49 0.31 -18.82 17.20
C ALA A 49 -0.42 -17.86 18.18
N ASP A 50 -0.91 -16.71 17.71
CA ASP A 50 -1.71 -15.79 18.52
C ASP A 50 -3.02 -16.45 19.00
N ARG A 51 -3.74 -17.15 18.12
CA ARG A 51 -4.94 -17.93 18.49
C ARG A 51 -4.63 -18.97 19.56
N ASP A 52 -3.54 -19.71 19.40
CA ASP A 52 -3.12 -20.73 20.37
C ASP A 52 -2.78 -20.09 21.74
N GLN A 53 -2.14 -18.92 21.77
CA GLN A 53 -1.88 -18.18 23.01
C GLN A 53 -3.16 -17.65 23.65
N ALA A 54 -4.11 -17.16 22.85
CA ALA A 54 -5.40 -16.67 23.33
C ALA A 54 -6.22 -17.79 23.98
N GLU A 55 -6.28 -18.97 23.34
CA GLU A 55 -6.93 -20.14 23.91
C GLU A 55 -6.29 -20.59 25.22
N GLU A 56 -4.95 -20.59 25.31
CA GLU A 56 -4.26 -20.97 26.53
C GLU A 56 -4.50 -19.99 27.67
N LEU A 57 -4.51 -18.69 27.39
CA LEU A 57 -4.86 -17.67 28.37
C LEU A 57 -6.28 -17.89 28.90
N GLU A 58 -7.25 -18.14 28.01
CA GLU A 58 -8.63 -18.39 28.40
C GLU A 58 -8.75 -19.67 29.26
N ARG A 59 -8.00 -20.73 28.95
CA ARG A 59 -7.97 -21.95 29.77
C ARG A 59 -7.43 -21.69 31.17
N LEU A 60 -6.38 -20.87 31.31
CA LEU A 60 -5.81 -20.51 32.60
C LEU A 60 -6.75 -19.62 33.41
N GLU A 61 -7.42 -18.67 32.75
CA GLU A 61 -8.43 -17.81 33.39
C GLU A 61 -9.61 -18.63 33.92
N ARG A 62 -10.10 -19.62 33.15
CA ARG A 62 -11.18 -20.51 33.59
C ARG A 62 -10.79 -21.39 34.80
N ARG A 63 -9.50 -21.70 34.97
CA ARG A 63 -8.98 -22.51 36.09
C ARG A 63 -8.62 -21.67 37.32
N ARG A 64 -8.75 -20.35 37.23
CA ARG A 64 -8.37 -19.42 38.29
C ARG A 64 -9.28 -19.58 39.51
N ASP A 65 -8.68 -19.77 40.67
CA ASP A 65 -9.39 -19.78 41.95
C ASP A 65 -9.74 -18.34 42.36
N PRO A 66 -11.03 -17.99 42.58
CA PRO A 66 -11.45 -16.65 42.98
C PRO A 66 -10.89 -16.19 44.35
N VAL A 67 -10.37 -17.10 45.17
CA VAL A 67 -9.84 -16.78 46.52
C VAL A 67 -8.36 -16.32 46.49
N MET A 68 -7.59 -16.69 45.46
CA MET A 68 -6.19 -16.28 45.29
C MET A 68 -6.09 -14.97 44.50
N ILE A 69 -6.31 -13.84 45.19
CA ILE A 69 -6.03 -12.51 44.66
C ILE A 69 -4.59 -12.14 45.02
N ALA A 70 -3.71 -12.03 44.03
CA ALA A 70 -2.81 -10.87 43.91
C ALA A 70 -1.94 -10.94 42.64
N LEU A 71 -1.23 -12.03 42.40
CA LEU A 71 -0.23 -12.12 41.32
C LEU A 71 -0.10 -13.59 40.90
N ASP A 72 -0.62 -13.96 39.74
CA ASP A 72 -0.35 -15.26 39.11
C ASP A 72 0.73 -15.07 38.04
N PRO A 73 1.98 -15.52 38.29
CA PRO A 73 3.07 -15.41 37.33
C PRO A 73 2.79 -16.16 36.02
N SER A 74 1.99 -17.23 36.06
CA SER A 74 1.65 -18.02 34.88
C SER A 74 0.69 -17.26 33.96
N LEU A 75 -0.36 -16.66 34.55
CA LEU A 75 -1.25 -15.76 33.81
C LEU A 75 -0.49 -14.54 33.27
N SER A 76 0.41 -13.97 34.08
CA SER A 76 1.23 -12.83 33.65
C SER A 76 2.14 -13.19 32.47
N LEU A 77 2.79 -14.36 32.53
CA LEU A 77 3.64 -14.86 31.45
C LEU A 77 2.84 -15.16 30.17
N CYS A 78 1.66 -15.76 30.29
CA CYS A 78 0.77 -16.00 29.16
C CYS A 78 0.26 -14.68 28.55
N GLY A 79 -0.06 -13.69 29.38
CA GLY A 79 -0.39 -12.34 28.92
C GLY A 79 0.75 -11.71 28.11
N VAL A 80 1.98 -11.76 28.62
CA VAL A 80 3.17 -11.26 27.89
C VAL A 80 3.38 -12.01 26.57
N ARG A 81 3.24 -13.34 26.56
CA ARG A 81 3.38 -14.14 25.34
C ARG A 81 2.34 -13.79 24.28
N ARG A 82 1.10 -13.57 24.69
CA ARG A 82 0.03 -13.12 23.79
C ARG A 82 0.34 -11.75 23.21
N LEU A 83 0.76 -10.78 24.03
CA LEU A 83 1.14 -9.45 23.54
C LEU A 83 2.27 -9.51 22.50
N LEU A 84 3.28 -10.36 22.73
CA LEU A 84 4.36 -10.57 21.77
C LEU A 84 3.87 -11.28 20.49
N ALA A 85 2.95 -12.23 20.60
CA ALA A 85 2.37 -12.91 19.44
C ALA A 85 1.54 -11.94 18.58
N GLU A 86 0.72 -11.11 19.22
CA GLU A 86 -0.04 -10.04 18.57
C GLU A 86 0.88 -9.02 17.88
N GLU A 87 1.94 -8.56 18.54
CA GLU A 87 2.90 -7.63 17.93
C GLU A 87 3.58 -8.23 16.70
N VAL A 88 3.99 -9.50 16.77
CA VAL A 88 4.61 -10.21 15.63
C VAL A 88 3.61 -10.38 14.48
N GLU A 89 2.36 -10.76 14.78
CA GLU A 89 1.30 -10.88 13.79
C GLU A 89 1.05 -9.55 13.08
N GLN A 90 0.90 -8.45 13.83
CA GLN A 90 0.67 -7.11 13.27
C GLN A 90 1.83 -6.65 12.39
N GLN A 91 3.08 -6.90 12.81
CA GLN A 91 4.26 -6.58 12.01
C GLN A 91 4.30 -7.38 10.71
N LEU A 92 3.99 -8.68 10.76
CA LEU A 92 3.95 -9.54 9.58
C LEU A 92 2.78 -9.20 8.65
N ALA A 93 1.62 -8.83 9.18
CA ALA A 93 0.47 -8.36 8.40
C ALA A 93 0.84 -7.10 7.61
N ARG A 94 1.50 -6.13 8.26
CA ARG A 94 2.00 -4.93 7.59
C ARG A 94 3.05 -5.26 6.52
N MET A 95 4.01 -6.13 6.83
CA MET A 95 5.02 -6.55 5.85
C MET A 95 4.38 -7.26 4.66
N MET A 96 3.43 -8.16 4.89
CA MET A 96 2.70 -8.86 3.83
C MET A 96 2.04 -7.85 2.88
N LEU A 97 1.37 -6.83 3.42
CA LEU A 97 0.76 -5.78 2.61
C LEU A 97 1.80 -4.97 1.83
N GLU A 98 2.90 -4.54 2.45
CA GLU A 98 3.97 -3.81 1.77
C GLU A 98 4.59 -4.63 0.62
N PHE A 99 4.81 -5.94 0.82
CA PHE A 99 5.34 -6.85 -0.21
C PHE A 99 4.31 -7.13 -1.31
N ALA A 100 3.03 -7.32 -0.96
CA ALA A 100 1.94 -7.51 -1.92
C ALA A 100 1.74 -6.26 -2.80
N ALA A 101 1.78 -5.07 -2.19
CA ALA A 101 1.72 -3.79 -2.89
C ALA A 101 2.91 -3.62 -3.84
N TRP A 102 4.13 -3.93 -3.38
CA TRP A 102 5.33 -3.88 -4.22
C TRP A 102 5.24 -4.84 -5.42
N TRP A 103 4.81 -6.09 -5.19
CA TRP A 103 4.71 -7.07 -6.26
C TRP A 103 3.66 -6.69 -7.30
N SER A 104 2.46 -6.30 -6.86
CA SER A 104 1.36 -5.89 -7.74
C SER A 104 1.73 -4.68 -8.59
N ASP A 105 2.38 -3.68 -8.00
CA ASP A 105 2.89 -2.50 -8.69
C ASP A 105 3.92 -2.85 -9.78
N VAL A 106 4.95 -3.65 -9.43
CA VAL A 106 6.00 -4.04 -10.39
C VAL A 106 5.43 -4.93 -11.49
N ALA A 107 4.49 -5.83 -11.17
CA ALA A 107 3.82 -6.68 -12.15
C ALA A 107 2.95 -5.87 -13.11
N ALA A 108 2.21 -4.88 -12.62
CA ALA A 108 1.44 -3.96 -13.46
C ALA A 108 2.36 -3.15 -14.38
N CYS A 109 3.44 -2.59 -13.84
CA CYS A 109 4.44 -1.87 -14.63
C CYS A 109 5.06 -2.76 -15.73
N ALA A 110 5.34 -4.04 -15.44
CA ALA A 110 5.86 -4.97 -16.42
C ALA A 110 4.87 -5.23 -17.57
N VAL A 111 3.57 -5.39 -17.27
CA VAL A 111 2.52 -5.53 -18.29
C VAL A 111 2.43 -4.27 -19.15
N ILE A 112 2.40 -3.10 -18.53
CA ILE A 112 2.32 -1.81 -19.26
C ILE A 112 3.55 -1.57 -20.12
N THR A 113 4.74 -1.94 -19.62
CA THR A 113 6.00 -1.88 -20.37
C THR A 113 5.88 -2.62 -21.70
N ILE A 114 5.28 -3.81 -21.67
CA ILE A 114 5.08 -4.63 -22.87
C ILE A 114 4.03 -4.02 -23.80
N LEU A 115 2.90 -3.56 -23.24
CA LEU A 115 1.78 -3.02 -24.02
C LEU A 115 2.09 -1.67 -24.67
N THR A 116 2.89 -0.83 -24.02
CA THR A 116 3.15 0.56 -24.46
C THR A 116 4.56 0.78 -25.00
N GLY A 117 5.48 -0.14 -24.75
CA GLY A 117 6.91 0.04 -25.05
C GLY A 117 7.66 0.95 -24.06
N THR A 118 6.98 1.48 -23.04
CA THR A 118 7.61 2.33 -22.01
C THR A 118 8.55 1.49 -21.14
N PRO A 119 9.87 1.78 -21.08
CA PRO A 119 10.82 0.89 -20.42
C PRO A 119 10.65 0.83 -18.89
N LEU A 120 10.72 -0.35 -18.30
CA LEU A 120 10.84 -0.50 -16.84
C LEU A 120 12.29 -0.34 -16.41
N THR A 121 12.57 0.58 -15.48
CA THR A 121 13.93 0.81 -14.96
C THR A 121 14.12 0.27 -13.55
N LEU A 122 15.38 -0.02 -13.19
CA LEU A 122 15.74 -0.50 -11.86
C LEU A 122 15.31 0.47 -10.75
N ALA A 123 15.47 1.78 -10.98
CA ALA A 123 15.08 2.81 -10.02
C ALA A 123 13.57 2.74 -9.71
N ARG A 124 12.72 2.50 -10.73
CA ARG A 124 11.27 2.37 -10.54
C ARG A 124 10.89 1.16 -9.70
N VAL A 125 11.55 0.03 -9.93
CA VAL A 125 11.33 -1.21 -9.17
C VAL A 125 11.80 -1.04 -7.73
N ALA A 126 12.99 -0.45 -7.54
CA ALA A 126 13.60 -0.29 -6.22
C ALA A 126 12.87 0.76 -5.36
N ALA A 127 12.35 1.82 -5.98
CA ALA A 127 11.66 2.94 -5.32
C ALA A 127 10.69 2.51 -4.22
N VAL A 128 9.88 1.51 -4.52
CA VAL A 128 8.77 1.04 -3.69
C VAL A 128 9.11 -0.20 -2.86
N SER A 129 10.39 -0.60 -2.82
CA SER A 129 10.84 -1.72 -1.99
C SER A 129 10.54 -1.48 -0.50
N PRO A 130 9.94 -2.45 0.22
CA PRO A 130 9.49 -2.29 1.61
C PRO A 130 10.56 -1.81 2.58
N ARG A 131 11.77 -2.38 2.50
CA ARG A 131 12.83 -2.22 3.51
C ARG A 131 14.23 -2.03 2.94
N GLN A 132 14.37 -1.98 1.62
CA GLN A 132 15.69 -1.85 1.01
C GLN A 132 16.25 -0.44 1.23
N GLU A 133 17.46 -0.38 1.79
CA GLU A 133 18.31 0.80 1.74
C GLU A 133 18.83 0.96 0.31
N ILE A 134 18.62 2.15 -0.25
CA ILE A 134 18.97 2.45 -1.63
C ILE A 134 20.03 3.55 -1.58
N PRO A 135 21.18 3.37 -2.26
CA PRO A 135 22.22 4.40 -2.29
C PRO A 135 21.68 5.75 -2.77
N VAL A 136 22.19 6.82 -2.15
CA VAL A 136 21.91 8.21 -2.57
C VAL A 136 22.26 8.36 -4.05
N GLY A 137 21.36 8.95 -4.83
CA GLY A 137 21.51 9.12 -6.28
C GLY A 137 20.91 8.00 -7.14
N ALA A 138 20.69 6.81 -6.60
CA ALA A 138 20.09 5.71 -7.37
C ALA A 138 18.60 5.94 -7.70
N LEU A 139 17.99 6.95 -7.08
CA LEU A 139 16.58 7.30 -7.19
C LEU A 139 16.33 8.70 -7.76
N ASP A 140 17.36 9.35 -8.31
CA ASP A 140 17.27 10.70 -8.88
C ASP A 140 16.26 10.81 -10.03
N GLY A 141 15.80 9.67 -10.57
CA GLY A 141 14.77 9.61 -11.58
C GLY A 141 13.34 9.45 -11.06
N ILE A 142 13.10 9.02 -9.80
CA ILE A 142 11.74 8.78 -9.25
C ILE A 142 10.86 10.01 -9.49
N ALA A 143 9.56 9.77 -9.75
CA ALA A 143 8.54 10.82 -9.90
C ALA A 143 8.77 11.96 -8.89
N VAL A 144 9.11 13.13 -9.44
CA VAL A 144 9.38 14.32 -8.66
C VAL A 144 8.05 14.89 -8.22
N VAL A 145 7.92 15.21 -6.93
CA VAL A 145 6.75 15.94 -6.41
C VAL A 145 6.59 17.23 -7.23
N PRO A 146 5.40 17.52 -7.78
CA PRO A 146 5.17 18.72 -8.56
C PRO A 146 5.67 19.96 -7.81
N GLU A 147 6.34 20.86 -8.53
CA GLU A 147 6.94 22.06 -7.93
C GLU A 147 5.89 22.91 -7.19
N SER A 148 4.66 22.96 -7.70
CA SER A 148 3.54 23.63 -7.02
C SER A 148 3.22 23.03 -5.64
N GLU A 149 3.27 21.70 -5.50
CA GLU A 149 3.03 21.02 -4.21
C GLU A 149 4.20 21.22 -3.26
N ARG A 150 5.44 21.22 -3.79
CA ARG A 150 6.64 21.54 -3.02
C ARG A 150 6.59 22.96 -2.46
N GLN A 151 6.24 23.94 -3.28
CA GLN A 151 6.11 25.35 -2.86
C GLN A 151 5.01 25.53 -1.81
N LEU A 152 3.89 24.81 -1.95
CA LEU A 152 2.82 24.81 -0.94
C LEU A 152 3.31 24.22 0.39
N ALA A 153 4.11 23.15 0.35
CA ALA A 153 4.68 22.56 1.54
C ALA A 153 5.74 23.46 2.21
N GLU A 154 6.59 24.12 1.43
CA GLU A 154 7.54 25.12 1.93
C GLU A 154 6.80 26.29 2.59
N LEU A 155 5.73 26.79 1.96
CA LEU A 155 4.91 27.86 2.54
C LEU A 155 4.22 27.41 3.84
N ALA A 156 3.66 26.21 3.89
CA ALA A 156 3.03 25.67 5.09
C ALA A 156 4.04 25.53 6.24
N LEU A 157 5.26 25.06 5.94
CA LEU A 157 6.36 24.99 6.91
C LEU A 157 6.80 26.36 7.41
N PHE A 158 6.90 27.34 6.49
CA PHE A 158 7.23 28.72 6.84
C PHE A 158 6.18 29.31 7.81
N MET A 159 4.89 29.10 7.54
CA MET A 159 3.80 29.53 8.41
C MET A 159 3.81 28.87 9.80
N ASP A 160 4.31 27.65 9.90
CA ASP A 160 4.46 26.94 11.18
C ASP A 160 5.68 27.41 11.99
N THR A 161 6.75 27.85 11.32
CA THR A 161 8.02 28.20 11.96
C THR A 161 7.97 29.57 12.66
N ASP A 162 7.26 30.54 12.08
CA ASP A 162 7.20 31.93 12.60
C ASP A 162 5.85 32.27 13.25
N ARG A 163 5.24 31.27 13.91
CA ARG A 163 3.87 31.34 14.40
C ARG A 163 3.74 32.16 15.71
N PRO A 164 2.82 33.15 15.78
CA PRO A 164 2.46 33.80 17.03
C PRO A 164 1.87 32.83 18.08
N PRO A 165 2.04 33.10 19.39
CA PRO A 165 1.39 32.31 20.43
C PRO A 165 -0.14 32.36 20.29
N GLY A 166 -0.80 31.21 20.34
CA GLY A 166 -2.27 31.09 20.31
C GLY A 166 -2.90 30.82 18.94
N ILE A 167 -2.14 30.86 17.85
CA ILE A 167 -2.60 30.37 16.52
C ILE A 167 -2.39 28.85 16.47
N THR A 168 -3.16 28.07 15.70
CA THR A 168 -2.90 26.63 15.50
C THR A 168 -1.96 26.43 14.31
N ALA A 169 -1.10 25.41 14.35
CA ALA A 169 -0.19 25.10 13.25
C ALA A 169 -1.03 24.64 12.04
N VAL A 170 -0.57 24.99 10.84
CA VAL A 170 -1.18 24.57 9.58
C VAL A 170 -0.79 23.11 9.27
N GLY A 171 0.26 22.60 9.92
CA GLY A 171 0.69 21.21 9.76
C GLY A 171 1.61 21.01 8.56
N GLY A 172 2.46 21.98 8.25
CA GLY A 172 3.39 21.96 7.12
C GLY A 172 4.34 20.76 7.15
N GLN A 173 4.77 20.33 8.34
CA GLN A 173 5.59 19.11 8.47
C GLN A 173 4.81 17.85 8.07
N GLU A 174 3.55 17.73 8.50
CA GLU A 174 2.69 16.59 8.13
C GLU A 174 2.41 16.60 6.63
N PHE A 175 2.10 17.77 6.06
CA PHE A 175 1.87 17.94 4.63
C PHE A 175 3.11 17.56 3.80
N ALA A 176 4.30 18.04 4.18
CA ALA A 176 5.56 17.65 3.53
C ALA A 176 5.80 16.13 3.62
N GLN A 177 5.57 15.52 4.79
CA GLN A 177 5.73 14.08 4.98
C GLN A 177 4.71 13.25 4.18
N ARG A 178 3.48 13.75 3.98
CA ARG A 178 2.48 13.14 3.10
C ARG A 178 2.94 13.12 1.64
N LEU A 179 3.63 14.17 1.20
CA LEU A 179 4.29 14.24 -0.10
C LEU A 179 5.59 13.41 -0.17
N GLY A 180 5.98 12.74 0.92
CA GLY A 180 7.25 12.01 0.99
C GLY A 180 8.49 12.91 0.91
N LEU A 181 8.35 14.15 1.37
CA LEU A 181 9.41 15.14 1.49
C LEU A 181 9.88 15.23 2.96
N GLU A 182 11.13 15.62 3.13
CA GLU A 182 11.76 15.83 4.44
C GLU A 182 12.24 17.28 4.55
N PRO A 183 11.80 18.02 5.57
CA PRO A 183 12.27 19.38 5.79
C PRO A 183 13.69 19.37 6.35
N ARG A 184 14.56 20.18 5.75
CA ARG A 184 15.90 20.47 6.26
C ARG A 184 16.02 21.96 6.55
N TYR A 185 16.33 22.26 7.80
CA TYR A 185 16.58 23.61 8.26
C TYR A 185 18.04 23.95 8.00
N LEU A 186 18.27 25.03 7.25
CA LEU A 186 19.60 25.56 6.99
C LEU A 186 20.03 26.51 8.13
N ASP A 187 21.34 26.78 8.21
CA ASP A 187 21.93 27.62 9.26
C ASP A 187 21.43 29.08 9.25
N ASN A 188 20.86 29.53 8.13
CA ASN A 188 20.22 30.84 7.97
C ASN A 188 18.74 30.86 8.41
N GLY A 189 18.20 29.73 8.88
CA GLY A 189 16.79 29.58 9.25
C GLY A 189 15.85 29.30 8.08
N GLU A 190 16.36 29.21 6.84
CA GLU A 190 15.54 28.80 5.70
C GLU A 190 15.22 27.31 5.76
N VAL A 191 14.02 26.95 5.32
CA VAL A 191 13.55 25.57 5.22
C VAL A 191 13.64 25.14 3.77
N VAL A 192 14.38 24.07 3.50
CA VAL A 192 14.46 23.45 2.18
C VAL A 192 13.86 22.05 2.25
N LEU A 193 13.01 21.73 1.29
CA LEU A 193 12.45 20.38 1.17
C LEU A 193 13.33 19.48 0.31
N HIS A 194 13.74 18.37 0.90
CA HIS A 194 14.43 17.29 0.19
C HIS A 194 13.50 16.11 -0.02
N ASN A 195 13.81 15.28 -1.02
CA ASN A 195 13.14 14.01 -1.18
C ASN A 195 13.46 13.12 0.02
N GLY A 196 12.46 12.56 0.68
CA GLY A 196 12.69 11.60 1.76
C GLY A 196 13.33 10.32 1.21
N ASP A 197 14.40 9.88 1.87
CA ASP A 197 15.21 8.73 1.45
C ASP A 197 14.73 7.40 2.05
N TRP A 198 13.83 7.43 3.03
CA TRP A 198 13.30 6.24 3.69
C TRP A 198 12.19 5.57 2.86
N PRO A 199 11.98 4.24 2.97
CA PRO A 199 11.09 3.47 2.09
C PRO A 199 9.68 4.02 1.93
N GLU A 200 9.10 4.50 3.02
CA GLU A 200 7.71 4.92 3.05
C GLU A 200 7.51 6.33 2.49
N ALA A 201 8.48 7.26 2.60
CA ALA A 201 8.45 8.50 1.82
C ALA A 201 8.47 8.24 0.31
N ARG A 202 9.21 7.22 -0.14
CA ARG A 202 9.25 6.85 -1.56
C ARG A 202 7.92 6.29 -2.05
N ARG A 203 7.29 5.42 -1.25
CA ARG A 203 5.93 4.91 -1.54
C ARG A 203 4.91 6.03 -1.61
N ARG A 204 4.96 6.98 -0.68
CA ARG A 204 4.08 8.16 -0.70
C ARG A 204 4.25 9.00 -1.96
N ARG A 205 5.47 9.24 -2.42
CA ARG A 205 5.71 9.91 -3.71
C ARG A 205 5.20 9.12 -4.91
N MET A 206 5.35 7.81 -4.88
CA MET A 206 5.01 6.93 -6.01
C MET A 206 3.52 6.60 -6.12
N TRP A 207 2.87 6.38 -5.00
CA TRP A 207 1.49 5.89 -4.91
C TRP A 207 0.53 6.94 -4.36
N GLY A 208 1.05 8.04 -3.81
CA GLY A 208 0.26 9.19 -3.39
C GLY A 208 -0.78 8.85 -2.33
N GLU A 209 -1.96 9.46 -2.51
CA GLU A 209 -3.07 9.36 -1.57
C GLU A 209 -3.63 7.93 -1.46
N ALA A 210 -3.53 7.11 -2.52
CA ALA A 210 -3.98 5.72 -2.48
C ALA A 210 -3.22 4.91 -1.41
N TRP A 211 -1.93 5.17 -1.26
CA TRP A 211 -1.12 4.53 -0.22
C TRP A 211 -1.43 5.10 1.16
N LEU A 212 -1.56 6.44 1.28
CA LEU A 212 -1.84 7.09 2.56
C LEU A 212 -3.20 6.71 3.15
N SER A 213 -4.24 6.65 2.31
CA SER A 213 -5.60 6.39 2.76
C SER A 213 -5.93 4.90 2.86
N HIS A 214 -5.34 4.06 2.01
CA HIS A 214 -5.77 2.66 1.85
C HIS A 214 -4.63 1.63 1.89
N ASN A 215 -3.37 2.07 2.03
CA ASN A 215 -2.20 1.20 1.94
C ASN A 215 -2.19 0.35 0.65
N THR A 216 -2.68 0.91 -0.45
CA THR A 216 -2.70 0.27 -1.77
C THR A 216 -1.79 0.99 -2.75
N PRO A 217 -1.10 0.27 -3.64
CA PRO A 217 -0.35 0.92 -4.72
C PRO A 217 -1.30 1.59 -5.71
N LEU A 218 -0.81 2.62 -6.41
CA LEU A 218 -1.58 3.25 -7.48
C LEU A 218 -1.53 2.38 -8.75
N LEU A 219 -2.51 1.50 -8.89
CA LEU A 219 -2.62 0.59 -10.03
C LEU A 219 -3.34 1.24 -11.21
N PRO A 220 -3.01 0.83 -12.46
CA PRO A 220 -3.73 1.29 -13.64
C PRO A 220 -5.22 0.88 -13.58
N PRO A 221 -6.15 1.78 -13.93
CA PRO A 221 -7.57 1.45 -14.00
C PRO A 221 -7.84 0.28 -14.95
N TRP A 222 -8.83 -0.57 -14.61
CA TRP A 222 -9.19 -1.74 -15.43
C TRP A 222 -9.49 -1.38 -16.89
N CYS A 223 -10.12 -0.22 -17.13
CA CYS A 223 -10.51 0.21 -18.47
C CYS A 223 -9.28 0.59 -19.32
N VAL A 224 -8.22 1.13 -18.71
CA VAL A 224 -6.96 1.44 -19.37
C VAL A 224 -6.26 0.14 -19.78
N MET A 225 -6.18 -0.83 -18.86
CA MET A 225 -5.59 -2.14 -19.14
C MET A 225 -6.36 -2.89 -20.24
N ALA A 226 -7.70 -2.87 -20.18
CA ALA A 226 -8.56 -3.50 -21.18
C ALA A 226 -8.32 -2.93 -22.60
N ARG A 227 -8.29 -1.60 -22.73
CA ARG A 227 -8.02 -0.93 -24.01
C ARG A 227 -6.64 -1.29 -24.56
N ALA A 228 -5.62 -1.25 -23.70
CA ALA A 228 -4.25 -1.56 -24.10
C ALA A 228 -4.10 -3.02 -24.57
N MET A 229 -4.69 -3.98 -23.85
CA MET A 229 -4.68 -5.40 -24.24
C MET A 229 -5.45 -5.67 -25.53
N ALA A 230 -6.55 -4.95 -25.77
CA ALA A 230 -7.33 -5.08 -27.00
C ALA A 230 -6.53 -4.62 -28.24
N VAL A 231 -5.81 -3.50 -28.12
CA VAL A 231 -4.91 -3.01 -29.20
C VAL A 231 -3.79 -4.01 -29.48
N ALA A 232 -3.22 -4.61 -28.42
CA ALA A 232 -2.13 -5.58 -28.52
C ALA A 232 -2.57 -6.98 -28.97
N SER A 233 -3.86 -7.23 -29.23
CA SER A 233 -4.40 -8.55 -29.61
C SER A 233 -4.02 -9.68 -28.62
N VAL A 234 -4.01 -9.37 -27.32
CA VAL A 234 -3.72 -10.36 -26.26
C VAL A 234 -4.78 -11.47 -26.28
N PRO A 235 -4.41 -12.76 -26.10
CA PRO A 235 -5.37 -13.86 -26.09
C PRO A 235 -6.49 -13.67 -25.06
N GLU A 236 -7.75 -13.88 -25.47
CA GLU A 236 -8.95 -13.69 -24.65
C GLU A 236 -8.86 -14.33 -23.25
N PRO A 237 -8.36 -15.57 -23.07
CA PRO A 237 -8.24 -16.15 -21.73
C PRO A 237 -7.34 -15.33 -20.79
N SER A 238 -6.28 -14.73 -21.33
CA SER A 238 -5.37 -13.87 -20.53
C SER A 238 -6.00 -12.52 -20.23
N VAL A 239 -6.73 -11.94 -21.20
CA VAL A 239 -7.47 -10.70 -20.99
C VAL A 239 -8.51 -10.88 -19.88
N THR A 240 -9.33 -11.92 -19.96
CA THR A 240 -10.38 -12.20 -18.96
C THR A 240 -9.79 -12.40 -17.57
N ALA A 241 -8.73 -13.21 -17.43
CA ALA A 241 -8.10 -13.45 -16.14
C ALA A 241 -7.52 -12.16 -15.53
N ILE A 242 -6.81 -11.36 -16.34
CA ILE A 242 -6.24 -10.08 -15.88
C ILE A 242 -7.34 -9.11 -15.47
N LEU A 243 -8.41 -8.96 -16.26
CA LEU A 243 -9.50 -8.03 -15.95
C LEU A 243 -10.28 -8.45 -14.70
N GLN A 244 -10.52 -9.74 -14.50
CA GLN A 244 -11.13 -10.26 -13.28
C GLN A 244 -10.27 -9.95 -12.05
N ALA A 245 -8.95 -10.14 -12.16
CA ALA A 245 -8.04 -9.81 -11.07
C ALA A 245 -7.98 -8.31 -10.78
N THR A 246 -7.96 -7.45 -11.81
CA THR A 246 -8.01 -5.99 -11.62
C THR A 246 -9.32 -5.57 -10.94
N HIS A 247 -10.45 -6.12 -11.39
CA HIS A 247 -11.76 -5.82 -10.81
C HIS A 247 -11.84 -6.23 -9.33
N ALA A 248 -11.22 -7.35 -8.95
CA ALA A 248 -11.16 -7.77 -7.55
C ALA A 248 -10.42 -6.75 -6.67
N VAL A 249 -9.32 -6.17 -7.17
CA VAL A 249 -8.61 -5.09 -6.45
C VAL A 249 -9.48 -3.84 -6.32
N ASP A 250 -10.15 -3.42 -7.41
CA ASP A 250 -11.06 -2.28 -7.38
C ASP A 250 -12.20 -2.47 -6.36
N LEU A 251 -12.77 -3.68 -6.29
CA LEU A 251 -13.82 -4.03 -5.34
C LEU A 251 -13.33 -3.98 -3.89
N ALA A 252 -12.16 -4.56 -3.61
CA ALA A 252 -11.57 -4.54 -2.27
C ALA A 252 -11.22 -3.12 -1.80
N LEU A 253 -10.69 -2.28 -2.71
CA LEU A 253 -10.44 -0.87 -2.44
C LEU A 253 -11.74 -0.08 -2.20
N ALA A 254 -12.76 -0.29 -3.03
CA ALA A 254 -14.06 0.34 -2.86
C ALA A 254 -14.71 -0.06 -1.52
N ALA A 255 -14.56 -1.32 -1.11
CA ALA A 255 -15.01 -1.81 0.18
C ALA A 255 -14.30 -1.13 1.35
N SER A 256 -12.98 -0.98 1.28
CA SER A 256 -12.19 -0.25 2.28
C SER A 256 -12.63 1.22 2.41
N ILE A 257 -12.80 1.91 1.28
CA ILE A 257 -13.29 3.30 1.25
C ILE A 257 -14.69 3.37 1.87
N HIS A 258 -15.60 2.50 1.46
CA HIS A 258 -16.98 2.54 1.89
C HIS A 258 -17.12 2.20 3.38
N SER A 259 -16.35 1.25 3.89
CA SER A 259 -16.29 0.93 5.32
C SER A 259 -15.91 2.16 6.14
N ARG A 260 -14.86 2.88 5.76
CA ARG A 260 -14.44 4.11 6.45
C ARG A 260 -15.55 5.16 6.48
N LEU A 261 -16.17 5.42 5.33
CA LEU A 261 -17.27 6.40 5.23
C LEU A 261 -18.47 6.03 6.12
N LEU A 262 -18.79 4.74 6.23
CA LEU A 262 -19.85 4.27 7.13
C LEU A 262 -19.45 4.42 8.60
N MET A 263 -18.20 4.15 8.97
CA MET A 263 -17.72 4.35 10.34
C MET A 263 -17.77 5.82 10.74
N GLU A 264 -17.32 6.72 9.87
CA GLU A 264 -17.40 8.17 10.09
C GLU A 264 -18.86 8.62 10.26
N ALA A 265 -19.76 8.16 9.39
CA ALA A 265 -21.19 8.46 9.50
C ALA A 265 -21.83 7.89 10.78
N ALA A 266 -21.41 6.70 11.24
CA ALA A 266 -21.90 6.12 12.48
C ALA A 266 -21.50 6.97 13.71
N ILE A 267 -20.26 7.47 13.74
CA ILE A 267 -19.78 8.39 14.79
C ILE A 267 -20.61 9.68 14.82
N GLU A 268 -20.88 10.26 13.64
CA GLU A 268 -21.72 11.47 13.53
C GLU A 268 -23.16 11.24 14.01
N MET A 269 -23.76 10.09 13.65
CA MET A 269 -25.11 9.70 14.04
C MET A 269 -25.22 9.46 15.56
N ASP A 270 -24.22 8.82 16.16
CA ASP A 270 -24.16 8.62 17.61
C ASP A 270 -24.09 9.96 18.35
N GLY A 271 -23.22 10.88 17.89
CA GLY A 271 -23.14 12.25 18.40
C GLY A 271 -24.44 13.05 18.25
N ALA A 272 -25.29 12.69 17.29
CA ALA A 272 -26.61 13.30 17.07
C ALA A 272 -27.76 12.62 17.85
N GLY A 273 -27.47 11.61 18.69
CA GLY A 273 -28.46 10.87 19.47
C GLY A 273 -29.27 9.86 18.66
N GLN A 274 -28.77 9.41 17.50
CA GLN A 274 -29.40 8.41 16.63
C GLN A 274 -28.82 7.00 16.86
N GLU A 275 -28.72 6.57 18.12
CA GLU A 275 -28.00 5.36 18.55
C GLU A 275 -28.36 4.09 17.75
N GLN A 276 -29.66 3.85 17.50
CA GLN A 276 -30.09 2.66 16.76
C GLN A 276 -29.66 2.69 15.27
N GLN A 277 -29.61 3.87 14.66
CA GLN A 277 -29.17 4.04 13.28
C GLN A 277 -27.64 3.98 13.18
N ALA A 278 -26.94 4.59 14.16
CA ALA A 278 -25.49 4.49 14.29
C ALA A 278 -25.04 3.02 14.38
N ALA A 279 -25.66 2.21 15.25
CA ALA A 279 -25.34 0.79 15.39
C ALA A 279 -25.58 -0.03 14.10
N GLN A 280 -26.62 0.31 13.32
CA GLN A 280 -26.87 -0.35 12.03
C GLN A 280 -25.83 0.04 10.98
N THR A 281 -25.47 1.31 10.90
CA THR A 281 -24.43 1.83 10.00
C THR A 281 -23.06 1.24 10.36
N GLU A 282 -22.73 1.17 11.65
CA GLU A 282 -21.50 0.53 12.15
C GLU A 282 -21.44 -0.95 11.75
N ALA A 283 -22.53 -1.70 11.96
CA ALA A 283 -22.58 -3.12 11.56
C ALA A 283 -22.37 -3.32 10.05
N GLN A 284 -22.92 -2.43 9.22
CA GLN A 284 -22.64 -2.42 7.78
C GLN A 284 -21.17 -2.08 7.50
N GLY A 285 -20.62 -1.07 8.18
CA GLY A 285 -19.21 -0.71 8.10
C GLY A 285 -18.29 -1.89 8.42
N ILE A 286 -18.59 -2.67 9.46
CA ILE A 286 -17.83 -3.87 9.85
C ILE A 286 -17.92 -4.94 8.76
N ALA A 287 -19.08 -5.13 8.14
CA ALA A 287 -19.23 -6.09 7.05
C ALA A 287 -18.37 -5.73 5.84
N TRP A 288 -18.31 -4.45 5.48
CA TRP A 288 -17.44 -3.95 4.41
C TRP A 288 -15.96 -3.95 4.79
N MET A 289 -15.63 -3.71 6.06
CA MET A 289 -14.27 -3.77 6.59
C MET A 289 -13.66 -5.14 6.32
N LYS A 290 -14.41 -6.23 6.58
CA LYS A 290 -13.95 -7.60 6.33
C LYS A 290 -13.57 -7.85 4.87
N ILE A 291 -14.26 -7.22 3.92
CA ILE A 291 -13.92 -7.32 2.49
C ILE A 291 -12.65 -6.50 2.21
N GLY A 292 -12.52 -5.32 2.83
CA GLY A 292 -11.31 -4.50 2.75
C GLY A 292 -10.07 -5.16 3.37
N ASP A 293 -10.23 -5.95 4.42
CA ASP A 293 -9.15 -6.68 5.08
C ASP A 293 -8.53 -7.76 4.15
N GLU A 294 -9.21 -8.13 3.06
CA GLU A 294 -8.70 -9.06 2.06
C GLU A 294 -7.73 -8.41 1.05
N ILE A 295 -7.52 -7.08 1.10
CA ILE A 295 -6.63 -6.34 0.19
C ILE A 295 -5.27 -7.03 -0.01
N PRO A 296 -4.51 -7.44 1.03
CA PRO A 296 -3.22 -8.10 0.83
C PRO A 296 -3.33 -9.38 -0.02
N ALA A 297 -4.33 -10.22 0.25
CA ALA A 297 -4.54 -11.47 -0.48
C ALA A 297 -4.97 -11.21 -1.94
N VAL A 298 -5.82 -10.22 -2.16
CA VAL A 298 -6.28 -9.80 -3.49
C VAL A 298 -5.10 -9.24 -4.31
N LEU A 299 -4.23 -8.43 -3.71
CA LEU A 299 -3.02 -7.91 -4.37
C LEU A 299 -2.04 -9.02 -4.75
N ILE A 300 -1.86 -10.04 -3.88
CA ILE A 300 -1.05 -11.23 -4.19
C ILE A 300 -1.64 -11.99 -5.38
N ALA A 301 -2.95 -12.25 -5.37
CA ALA A 301 -3.63 -12.94 -6.46
C ALA A 301 -3.53 -12.16 -7.78
N TYR A 302 -3.67 -10.84 -7.72
CA TYR A 302 -3.49 -9.94 -8.86
C TYR A 302 -2.07 -10.01 -9.43
N ALA A 303 -1.05 -9.81 -8.60
CA ALA A 303 0.35 -9.84 -9.02
C ALA A 303 0.73 -11.21 -9.64
N ARG A 304 0.27 -12.30 -9.04
CA ARG A 304 0.46 -13.66 -9.55
C ARG A 304 -0.23 -13.86 -10.89
N THR A 305 -1.46 -13.35 -11.06
CA THR A 305 -2.21 -13.43 -12.32
C THR A 305 -1.45 -12.68 -13.42
N LEU A 306 -1.05 -11.43 -13.18
CA LEU A 306 -0.27 -10.65 -14.15
C LEU A 306 1.03 -11.38 -14.54
N THR A 307 1.79 -11.87 -13.55
CA THR A 307 3.07 -12.56 -13.78
C THR A 307 2.86 -13.85 -14.59
N THR A 308 1.80 -14.61 -14.31
CA THR A 308 1.46 -15.86 -15.01
C THR A 308 1.10 -15.61 -16.48
N HIS A 309 0.35 -14.53 -16.75
CA HIS A 309 -0.11 -14.19 -18.10
C HIS A 309 0.88 -13.32 -18.90
N LEU A 310 1.95 -12.83 -18.27
CA LEU A 310 2.97 -11.98 -18.88
C LEU A 310 3.56 -12.56 -20.19
N PRO A 311 3.88 -13.87 -20.29
CA PRO A 311 4.38 -14.45 -21.54
C PRO A 311 3.37 -14.42 -22.70
N ALA A 312 2.07 -14.49 -22.41
CA ALA A 312 1.03 -14.38 -23.43
C ALA A 312 0.94 -12.93 -23.96
N VAL A 313 1.03 -11.94 -23.07
CA VAL A 313 1.06 -10.51 -23.44
C VAL A 313 2.29 -10.20 -24.31
N ARG A 314 3.48 -10.69 -23.94
CA ARG A 314 4.71 -10.51 -24.74
C ARG A 314 4.60 -11.09 -26.15
N ARG A 315 4.05 -12.29 -26.29
CA ARG A 315 3.88 -12.92 -27.61
C ARG A 315 2.94 -12.12 -28.51
N ALA A 316 1.88 -11.53 -27.93
CA ALA A 316 0.95 -10.71 -28.67
C ALA A 316 1.56 -9.38 -29.16
N CYS A 317 2.49 -8.80 -28.37
CA CYS A 317 3.17 -7.55 -28.69
C CYS A 317 4.47 -7.73 -29.50
N ALA A 318 4.94 -8.96 -29.72
CA ALA A 318 6.16 -9.21 -30.48
C ALA A 318 5.92 -8.84 -31.96
N PRO A 319 6.87 -8.17 -32.63
CA PRO A 319 6.74 -7.85 -34.05
C PRO A 319 6.60 -9.16 -34.85
N ALA A 320 5.58 -9.24 -35.70
CA ALA A 320 5.43 -10.35 -36.64
C ALA A 320 6.71 -10.43 -37.48
N SER A 321 7.46 -11.51 -37.28
CA SER A 321 8.72 -11.80 -37.99
C SER A 321 8.45 -12.31 -39.39
#